data_AF-A0A1L5L4Y9-F1
#
_entry.id   AF-A0A1L5L4Y9-F1
#
_cell.length_a   1.000
_cell.length_b   1.000
_cell.length_c   1.000
_cell.angle_alpha   90.00
_cell.angle_beta   90.00
_cell.angle_gamma   90.00
#
_symmetry.space_group_name_H-M   'P 1'
#
loop_
_entity.id
_entity.type
_entity.pdbx_description
1 polymer ?
#
loop_
_entity_poly.entity_id
_entity_poly.type
_entity_poly.pdbx_seq_one_letter_code
_entity_poly.pdbx_strand_id
1 'polypeptide(L)' 'MMQFEEVEGVYLMSGGYDLTVIIQGQSMRDIALFVARRLSTLEGVQGTGTHFILSRYKDRNVIYHDEEQKETRSNVFYD' A
#
# COMPACT_ATOMS: atom_id res chain seq x y z
N MET A 1 -1.11 -15.63 -0.40
CA MET A 1 -1.41 -14.19 -0.18
C MET A 1 -2.05 -13.95 1.19
N MET A 2 -3.18 -14.59 1.51
CA MET A 2 -3.89 -14.43 2.80
C MET A 2 -3.14 -14.96 4.04
N GLN A 3 -1.92 -15.47 3.89
CA GLN A 3 -1.10 -16.05 4.95
C GLN A 3 0.18 -15.25 5.22
N PHE A 4 0.40 -14.15 4.50
CA PHE A 4 1.57 -13.31 4.72
C PHE A 4 1.25 -12.29 5.81
N GLU A 5 2.06 -12.27 6.86
CA GLU A 5 1.88 -11.34 7.99
C GLU A 5 2.05 -9.88 7.55
N GLU A 6 2.82 -9.63 6.50
CA GLU A 6 3.02 -8.32 5.91
C GLU A 6 1.77 -7.79 5.19
N VAL A 7 0.77 -8.64 4.90
CA VAL A 7 -0.46 -8.27 4.19
C VAL A 7 -1.58 -7.98 5.18
N GLU A 8 -2.01 -6.73 5.23
CA GLU A 8 -3.11 -6.28 6.10
C GLU A 8 -4.49 -6.50 5.48
N GLY A 9 -4.56 -6.47 4.14
CA GLY A 9 -5.83 -6.56 3.43
C GLY A 9 -5.67 -6.83 1.95
N VAL A 10 -6.66 -7.50 1.38
CA VAL A 10 -6.76 -7.80 -0.06
C VAL A 10 -8.16 -7.43 -0.52
N TYR A 11 -8.26 -6.64 -1.58
CA TYR A 11 -9.51 -6.11 -2.10
C TYR A 11 -9.62 -6.38 -3.59
N LEU A 12 -10.78 -6.87 -4.02
CA LEU A 12 -11.11 -6.99 -5.44
C LEU A 12 -11.53 -5.62 -5.97
N MET A 13 -10.98 -5.23 -7.11
CA MET A 13 -11.18 -3.93 -7.73
C MET A 13 -11.90 -4.09 -9.06
N SER A 14 -12.80 -3.15 -9.38
CA SER A 14 -13.46 -3.07 -10.68
C SER A 14 -12.65 -2.26 -11.72
N GLY A 15 -11.35 -2.02 -11.45
CA GLY A 15 -10.52 -1.03 -12.15
C GLY A 15 -9.42 -1.63 -13.03
N GLY A 16 -8.35 -0.86 -13.26
CA GLY A 16 -7.22 -1.22 -14.14
C GLY A 16 -6.30 -2.35 -13.63
N TYR A 17 -6.69 -3.02 -12.55
CA TYR A 17 -6.07 -4.22 -12.01
C TYR A 17 -7.12 -4.93 -11.14
N ASP A 18 -6.97 -6.25 -10.95
CA ASP A 18 -7.99 -7.04 -10.26
C ASP A 18 -7.90 -6.91 -8.74
N LEU A 19 -6.69 -6.86 -8.17
CA LEU A 19 -6.48 -6.93 -6.72
C LEU A 19 -5.65 -5.75 -6.19
N THR A 20 -6.18 -5.04 -5.19
CA THR A 20 -5.39 -4.17 -4.30
C THR A 20 -4.92 -4.97 -3.10
N VAL A 21 -3.65 -4.85 -2.77
CA VAL A 21 -3.06 -5.48 -1.59
C VAL A 21 -2.49 -4.37 -0.70
N ILE A 22 -2.96 -4.29 0.53
CA ILE A 22 -2.41 -3.38 1.53
C ILE A 22 -1.33 -4.14 2.29
N ILE A 23 -0.11 -3.64 2.20
CA ILE A 23 1.07 -4.21 2.84
C ILE A 23 1.72 -3.21 3.77
N GLN A 24 2.23 -3.69 4.90
CA GLN A 24 3.05 -2.90 5.82
C GLN A 24 4.47 -3.47 5.85
N GLY A 25 5.47 -2.60 5.73
CA GLY A 25 6.87 -2.95 5.76
C GLY A 25 7.69 -1.89 6.49
N GLN A 26 8.88 -2.27 6.96
CA GLN A 26 9.77 -1.39 7.72
C GLN A 26 10.49 -0.38 6.82
N SER A 27 10.75 -0.75 5.57
CA SER A 27 11.39 0.12 4.58
C SER A 27 10.81 -0.09 3.17
N MET A 28 11.03 0.89 2.29
CA MET A 28 10.70 0.73 0.86
C MET A 28 11.41 -0.46 0.23
N ARG A 29 12.65 -0.73 0.65
CA ARG A 29 13.44 -1.87 0.15
C ARG A 29 12.79 -3.19 0.53
N ASP A 30 12.31 -3.32 1.77
CA ASP A 30 11.64 -4.54 2.23
C ASP A 30 10.33 -4.77 1.47
N ILE A 31 9.56 -3.70 1.25
CA ILE A 31 8.34 -3.73 0.45
C ILE A 31 8.64 -4.17 -0.98
N ALA A 32 9.65 -3.58 -1.63
CA ALA A 32 10.02 -3.94 -3.00
C ALA A 32 10.47 -5.40 -3.11
N LEU A 33 11.29 -5.87 -2.16
CA LEU A 33 11.74 -7.26 -2.11
C LEU A 33 10.59 -8.23 -1.87
N PHE A 34 9.66 -7.88 -0.97
CA PHE A 34 8.46 -8.68 -0.70
C PHE A 34 7.62 -8.82 -1.97
N VAL A 35 7.31 -7.72 -2.64
CA VAL A 35 6.54 -7.73 -3.88
C VAL A 35 7.25 -8.60 -4.94
N ALA A 36 8.54 -8.36 -5.18
CA ALA A 36 9.30 -9.03 -6.24
C ALA A 36 9.52 -10.54 -5.99
N ARG A 37 9.62 -10.97 -4.72
CA ARG A 37 9.92 -12.37 -4.38
C ARG A 37 8.70 -13.17 -4.00
N ARG A 38 7.63 -12.53 -3.53
CA ARG A 38 6.47 -13.21 -2.93
C ARG A 38 5.17 -12.96 -3.68
N LEU A 39 4.88 -11.73 -4.11
CA LEU A 39 3.61 -11.43 -4.77
C LEU A 39 3.67 -11.63 -6.27
N SER A 40 4.69 -11.09 -6.95
CA SER A 40 4.84 -11.19 -8.40
C SER A 40 5.16 -12.60 -8.89
N THR A 41 5.58 -13.49 -7.99
CA THR A 41 5.93 -14.88 -8.29
C THR A 41 4.75 -15.84 -8.09
N LEU A 42 3.59 -15.35 -7.60
CA LEU A 42 2.39 -16.17 -7.47
C LEU A 42 1.83 -16.53 -8.84
N GLU A 43 1.38 -17.77 -8.96
CA GLU A 43 0.69 -18.23 -10.16
C GLU A 43 -0.56 -17.38 -10.44
N GLY A 44 -0.74 -16.98 -11.70
CA GLY A 44 -1.85 -16.12 -12.14
C GLY A 44 -1.59 -14.61 -12.01
N VAL A 45 -0.51 -14.18 -11.34
CA VAL A 45 -0.15 -12.75 -11.30
C VAL A 45 0.52 -12.35 -12.61
N GLN A 46 -0.12 -11.46 -13.37
CA GLN A 46 0.41 -10.96 -14.65
C GLN A 46 1.35 -9.76 -14.49
N GLY A 47 1.21 -9.01 -13.41
CA GLY A 47 2.03 -7.84 -13.13
C GLY A 47 1.68 -7.21 -11.78
N THR A 48 2.59 -6.42 -11.25
CA THR A 48 2.40 -5.70 -9.99
C THR A 48 2.72 -4.21 -10.17
N GLY A 49 1.97 -3.36 -9.50
CA GLY A 49 2.21 -1.93 -9.40
C GLY A 49 2.18 -1.49 -7.94
N THR A 50 3.23 -0.83 -7.48
CA THR A 50 3.36 -0.40 -6.09
C THR A 50 3.05 1.08 -5.96
N HIS A 51 2.09 1.41 -5.09
CA HIS A 51 1.72 2.77 -4.73
C HIS A 51 1.88 2.95 -3.22
N PHE A 52 2.37 4.12 -2.79
CA PHE A 52 2.56 4.44 -1.39
C PHE A 52 1.48 5.41 -0.91
N ILE A 53 0.87 5.10 0.23
CA ILE A 53 -0.05 6.00 0.91
C ILE A 53 0.78 7.12 1.54
N LEU A 54 0.69 8.32 0.99
CA LEU A 54 1.43 9.50 1.50
C LEU A 54 0.73 10.13 2.72
N SER A 55 -0.60 10.15 2.71
CA SER A 55 -1.40 10.68 3.80
C SER A 55 -2.75 9.96 3.82
N ARG A 56 -3.20 9.59 5.03
CA ARG A 56 -4.53 9.03 5.24
C ARG A 56 -5.44 10.17 5.68
N TYR A 57 -6.47 10.45 4.91
CA TYR A 57 -7.47 11.47 5.26
C TYR A 57 -8.62 10.90 6.10
N LYS A 58 -9.02 9.68 5.76
CA LYS A 58 -10.04 8.91 6.47
C LYS A 58 -9.73 7.44 6.27
N ASP A 59 -9.81 6.66 7.35
CA ASP A 59 -9.65 5.21 7.32
C ASP A 59 -10.49 4.58 8.45
N ARG A 60 -11.08 3.41 8.21
CA ARG A 60 -11.94 2.69 9.18
C ARG A 60 -12.99 3.58 9.89
N ASN A 61 -13.62 4.49 9.13
CA ASN A 61 -14.57 5.51 9.61
C ASN A 61 -14.01 6.56 10.59
N VAL A 62 -12.69 6.61 10.77
CA VAL A 62 -11.98 7.64 11.53
C VAL A 62 -11.43 8.69 10.56
N ILE A 63 -11.67 9.97 10.85
CA ILE A 63 -11.12 11.11 10.09
C ILE A 63 -9.78 11.49 10.76
N TYR A 64 -8.72 11.60 9.97
CA TYR A 64 -7.36 11.82 10.47
C TYR A 64 -6.89 13.28 10.34
N HIS A 65 -7.51 14.07 9.47
CA HIS A 65 -7.19 15.49 9.29
C HIS A 65 -8.32 16.35 9.87
N ASP A 66 -7.99 17.10 10.93
CA ASP A 66 -8.78 18.25 11.38
C ASP A 66 -8.47 19.47 10.49
N GLU A 67 -9.45 20.34 10.28
CA GLU A 67 -9.42 21.44 9.29
C GLU A 67 -8.27 22.46 9.46
N GLU A 68 -7.49 22.40 10.55
CA GLU A 68 -6.41 23.36 10.85
C GLU A 68 -5.02 23.00 10.28
N GLN A 69 -4.78 21.77 9.81
CA GLN A 69 -3.47 21.41 9.24
C GLN A 69 -3.42 21.70 7.73
N LYS A 70 -2.96 22.91 7.38
CA LYS A 70 -2.56 23.27 6.01
C LYS A 70 -1.55 22.25 5.46
N GLU A 71 -1.96 21.54 4.42
CA GLU A 71 -1.20 20.49 3.74
C GLU A 71 0.06 21.06 3.05
N THR A 72 1.21 21.06 3.75
CA THR A 72 2.51 21.23 3.08
C THR A 72 2.82 19.92 2.35
N ARG A 73 2.44 19.83 1.07
CA ARG A 73 2.61 18.63 0.21
C ARG A 73 4.04 18.14 -0.04
N SER A 74 5.03 18.50 0.78
CA SER A 74 6.42 18.14 0.52
C SER A 74 7.23 18.08 1.80
N ASN A 75 7.36 16.90 2.37
CA ASN A 75 8.67 16.40 2.80
C ASN A 75 8.62 14.88 2.62
N VAL A 76 8.33 14.52 1.36
CA VAL A 76 8.37 13.16 0.88
C VAL A 76 9.83 12.71 1.02
N PHE A 77 10.10 11.65 1.79
CA PHE A 77 11.39 10.93 1.80
C PHE A 77 12.59 11.57 2.53
N TYR A 78 12.43 12.18 3.71
CA TYR A 78 13.62 12.41 4.56
C TYR A 78 13.94 11.15 5.39
N ASP A 79 15.08 10.55 5.01
CA ASP A 79 15.76 9.30 5.40
C ASP A 79 15.25 7.97 4.82
#